data_AF-A0A6T8NYI4-F1
#
_entry.id   AF-A0A6T8NYI4-F1
#
_cell.length_a   1.000
_cell.length_b   1.000
_cell.length_c   1.000
_cell.angle_alpha   90.00
_cell.angle_beta   90.00
_cell.angle_gamma   90.00
#
_symmetry.space_group_name_H-M   'P 1'
#
loop_
_entity.id
_entity.type
_entity.pdbx_description
1 polymer ?
#
loop_
_entity_poly.entity_id
_entity_poly.type
_entity_poly.pdbx_seq_one_letter_code
_entity_poly.pdbx_strand_id
1 'polypeptide(L)'
;MPSLPQFAAPKQDTNVHPEANEIVESFRDEIVAFHTAVDGRLVSVHTLINNIAVANNKPPMPPPAIAFLVELKQDQKTGPDGPIITEEQLIAAFKKLVPAKDDKQVFEDKVVTHIREATDRLKYVAKVYPEIKQALTDFHRKIGGNSDKLYEWFCDLLPEGASVPKQAFLGMMMRVPPTMETVPLQAFLAGVRDNMDEKDTADRFIEVCEKHACQAC
;
A
#
# COMPACT_ATOMS: atom_id res chain seq x y z
N MET A 1 23.82 4.69 31.17
CA MET A 1 22.90 4.23 30.10
C MET A 1 23.36 4.86 28.80
N PRO A 2 23.62 4.10 27.73
CA PRO A 2 23.94 4.71 26.45
C PRO A 2 22.69 5.39 25.90
N SER A 3 22.78 6.70 25.68
CA SER A 3 21.78 7.54 25.05
C SER A 3 21.52 7.08 23.61
N LEU A 4 20.25 6.94 23.23
CA LEU A 4 19.85 6.64 21.86
C LEU A 4 20.43 7.69 20.89
N PRO A 5 20.89 7.28 19.69
CA PRO A 5 21.34 8.22 18.67
C PRO A 5 20.18 9.14 18.28
N GLN A 6 20.41 10.46 18.38
CA GLN A 6 19.49 11.47 17.87
C GLN A 6 19.43 11.33 16.34
N PHE A 7 18.36 10.75 15.83
CA PHE A 7 18.05 10.82 14.41
C PHE A 7 17.76 12.29 14.08
N ALA A 8 18.69 12.94 13.37
CA ALA A 8 18.42 14.24 12.80
C ALA A 8 17.25 14.09 11.82
N ALA A 9 16.11 14.69 12.16
CA ALA A 9 15.01 14.81 11.22
C ALA A 9 15.55 15.47 9.94
N PRO A 10 15.17 15.01 8.74
CA PRO A 10 15.48 15.74 7.53
C PRO A 10 14.97 17.18 7.71
N LYS A 11 15.82 18.16 7.40
CA LYS A 11 15.44 19.58 7.43
C LYS A 11 14.26 19.78 6.48
N GLN A 12 13.04 19.71 6.99
CA GLN A 12 11.87 20.24 6.31
C GLN A 12 12.05 21.75 6.27
N ASP A 13 12.13 22.33 5.08
CA ASP A 13 11.85 23.75 4.92
C ASP A 13 10.43 23.98 5.44
N THR A 14 10.29 24.52 6.64
CA THR A 14 9.01 24.76 7.32
C THR A 14 8.24 25.95 6.74
N ASN A 15 8.64 26.47 5.57
CA ASN A 15 7.88 27.46 4.84
C ASN A 15 6.73 26.77 4.11
N VAL A 16 5.65 26.51 4.84
CA VAL A 16 4.34 26.25 4.23
C VAL A 16 4.04 27.46 3.35
N HIS A 17 3.99 27.23 2.04
CA HIS A 17 3.66 28.28 1.08
C HIS A 17 2.28 28.86 1.41
N PRO A 18 2.06 30.19 1.34
CA PRO A 18 0.74 30.78 1.63
C PRO A 18 -0.39 30.13 0.81
N GLU A 19 -0.08 29.73 -0.43
CA GLU A 19 -1.03 29.11 -1.35
C GLU A 19 -1.10 27.57 -1.22
N ALA A 20 -0.24 26.94 -0.40
CA ALA A 20 -0.29 25.48 -0.19
C ALA A 20 -1.65 25.04 0.36
N ASN A 21 -2.27 25.88 1.18
CA ASN A 21 -3.62 25.65 1.66
C ASN A 21 -4.62 25.60 0.50
N GLU A 22 -4.62 26.61 -0.37
CA GLU A 22 -5.55 26.69 -1.50
C GLU A 22 -5.34 25.54 -2.51
N ILE A 23 -4.08 25.20 -2.80
CA ILE A 23 -3.73 24.09 -3.68
C ILE A 23 -4.31 22.78 -3.13
N VAL A 24 -4.04 22.45 -1.87
CA VAL A 24 -4.50 21.19 -1.27
C VAL A 24 -6.01 21.14 -1.12
N GLU A 25 -6.64 22.25 -0.68
CA GLU A 25 -8.11 22.32 -0.56
C GLU A 25 -8.81 22.13 -1.92
N SER A 26 -8.18 22.50 -3.03
CA SER A 26 -8.74 22.26 -4.37
C SER A 26 -8.81 20.78 -4.78
N PHE A 27 -8.14 19.89 -4.03
CA PHE A 27 -8.14 18.43 -4.20
C PHE A 27 -8.54 17.70 -2.91
N ARG A 28 -9.31 18.38 -2.05
CA ARG A 28 -9.78 17.85 -0.78
C ARG A 28 -10.53 16.53 -0.98
N ASP A 29 -11.43 16.49 -1.96
CA ASP A 29 -12.31 15.34 -2.19
C ASP A 29 -11.51 14.07 -2.51
N GLU A 30 -10.42 14.16 -3.27
CA GLU A 30 -9.53 13.02 -3.54
C GLU A 30 -8.81 12.54 -2.28
N ILE A 31 -8.32 13.47 -1.46
CA ILE A 31 -7.64 13.15 -0.18
C ILE A 31 -8.62 12.46 0.78
N VAL A 32 -9.85 12.96 0.88
CA VAL A 32 -10.92 12.39 1.71
C VAL A 32 -11.36 11.02 1.19
N ALA A 33 -11.50 10.87 -0.12
CA ALA A 33 -11.86 9.59 -0.73
C ALA A 33 -10.80 8.52 -0.41
N PHE A 34 -9.52 8.86 -0.49
CA PHE A 34 -8.44 7.96 -0.09
C PHE A 34 -8.50 7.63 1.41
N HIS A 35 -8.63 8.65 2.27
CA HIS A 35 -8.72 8.47 3.73
C HIS A 35 -9.83 7.49 4.10
N THR A 36 -11.01 7.66 3.50
CA THR A 36 -12.17 6.80 3.67
C THR A 36 -11.88 5.37 3.21
N ALA A 37 -11.26 5.21 2.03
CA ALA A 37 -10.94 3.89 1.48
C ALA A 37 -9.96 3.09 2.36
N VAL A 38 -9.08 3.77 3.09
CA VAL A 38 -8.12 3.14 4.00
C VAL A 38 -8.53 3.18 5.48
N ASP A 39 -9.72 3.70 5.79
CA ASP A 39 -10.21 3.91 7.17
C ASP A 39 -9.16 4.61 8.05
N GLY A 40 -8.47 5.60 7.49
CA GLY A 40 -7.42 6.38 8.17
C GLY A 40 -6.20 5.58 8.65
N ARG A 41 -6.00 4.31 8.23
CA ARG A 41 -4.87 3.48 8.71
C ARG A 41 -3.52 4.10 8.34
N LEU A 42 -2.70 4.39 9.35
CA LEU A 42 -1.40 5.04 9.17
C LEU A 42 -0.45 4.26 8.25
N VAL A 43 -0.48 2.93 8.29
CA VAL A 43 0.36 2.07 7.41
C VAL A 43 0.00 2.26 5.94
N SER A 44 -1.29 2.39 5.62
CA SER A 44 -1.74 2.63 4.25
C SER A 44 -1.37 4.04 3.78
N VAL A 45 -1.49 5.03 4.66
CA VAL A 45 -1.06 6.41 4.41
C VAL A 45 0.46 6.47 4.19
N HIS A 46 1.25 5.79 5.02
CA HIS A 46 2.70 5.68 4.87
C HIS A 46 3.07 5.08 3.51
N THR A 47 2.38 4.01 3.10
CA THR A 47 2.60 3.38 1.79
C THR A 47 2.34 4.35 0.64
N LEU A 48 1.20 5.06 0.66
CA LEU A 48 0.87 6.07 -0.36
C LEU A 48 1.96 7.16 -0.43
N ILE A 49 2.33 7.72 0.72
CA ILE A 49 3.32 8.80 0.78
C ILE A 49 4.69 8.34 0.28
N ASN A 50 5.10 7.10 0.59
CA ASN A 50 6.33 6.53 0.04
C ASN A 50 6.25 6.32 -1.47
N ASN A 51 5.12 5.86 -1.99
CA ASN A 51 4.92 5.70 -3.43
C ASN A 51 5.04 7.05 -4.15
N ILE A 52 4.41 8.10 -3.60
CA ILE A 52 4.55 9.48 -4.07
C ILE A 52 6.02 9.91 -4.01
N ALA A 53 6.72 9.67 -2.91
CA ALA A 53 8.13 10.04 -2.77
C ALA A 53 9.00 9.38 -3.85
N VAL A 54 8.87 8.07 -4.03
CA VAL A 54 9.63 7.29 -5.02
C VAL A 54 9.32 7.75 -6.44
N ALA A 55 8.06 7.94 -6.80
CA ALA A 55 7.65 8.45 -8.12
C ALA A 55 8.24 9.85 -8.42
N ASN A 56 8.44 10.64 -7.38
CA ASN A 56 9.07 11.97 -7.45
C ASN A 56 10.59 11.96 -7.22
N ASN A 57 11.25 10.81 -7.36
CA ASN A 57 12.71 10.64 -7.18
C ASN A 57 13.22 11.07 -5.79
N LYS A 58 12.39 10.92 -4.75
CA LYS A 58 12.75 11.16 -3.34
C LYS A 58 12.85 9.84 -2.58
N PRO A 59 13.72 9.76 -1.56
CA PRO A 59 13.79 8.58 -0.72
C PRO A 59 12.47 8.36 0.06
N PRO A 60 12.07 7.10 0.31
CA PRO A 60 10.96 6.78 1.20
C PRO A 60 11.15 7.40 2.58
N MET A 61 10.06 7.85 3.20
CA MET A 61 10.12 8.39 4.55
C MET A 61 10.06 7.28 5.59
N PRO A 62 10.91 7.31 6.64
CA PRO A 62 10.86 6.31 7.70
C PRO A 62 9.58 6.49 8.55
N PRO A 63 9.07 5.44 9.21
CA PRO A 63 7.82 5.51 9.98
C PRO A 63 7.74 6.67 11.01
N PRO A 64 8.81 6.99 11.77
CA PRO A 64 8.77 8.13 12.69
C PRO A 64 8.56 9.48 12.01
N ALA A 65 9.08 9.66 10.78
CA ALA A 65 8.90 10.89 10.02
C ALA A 65 7.44 11.05 9.55
N ILE A 66 6.78 9.96 9.17
CA ILE A 66 5.35 9.99 8.84
C ILE A 66 4.50 10.31 10.06
N ALA A 67 4.78 9.68 11.20
CA ALA A 67 4.06 9.96 12.45
C ALA A 67 4.18 11.45 12.84
N PHE A 68 5.35 12.06 12.64
CA PHE A 68 5.54 13.49 12.84
C PHE A 68 4.79 14.35 11.80
N LEU A 69 4.84 13.96 10.52
CA LEU A 69 4.18 14.68 9.42
C LEU A 69 2.66 14.81 9.65
N VAL A 70 2.02 13.71 10.06
CA VAL A 70 0.58 13.64 10.34
C VAL A 70 0.21 14.12 11.76
N GLU A 71 1.20 14.58 12.54
CA GLU A 71 1.02 15.03 13.93
C GLU A 71 0.28 14.00 14.79
N LEU A 72 0.78 12.76 14.76
CA LEU A 72 0.20 11.66 15.50
C LEU A 72 0.24 11.94 17.00
N LYS A 73 -0.92 11.87 17.67
CA LYS A 73 -1.03 12.11 19.11
C LYS A 73 -0.96 10.81 19.90
N GLN A 74 -0.61 10.90 21.18
CA GLN A 74 -0.51 9.71 22.05
C GLN A 74 -1.87 9.07 22.34
N ASP A 75 -2.94 9.85 22.33
CA ASP A 75 -4.33 9.43 22.55
C ASP A 75 -5.05 9.02 21.26
N GLN A 76 -4.32 8.86 20.16
CA GLN A 76 -4.90 8.50 18.87
C GLN A 76 -5.60 7.14 18.92
N LYS A 77 -6.78 7.06 18.29
CA LYS A 77 -7.47 5.79 18.03
C LYS A 77 -6.50 4.81 17.35
N THR A 78 -6.48 3.57 17.83
CA THR A 78 -5.65 2.50 17.28
C THR A 78 -6.55 1.38 16.78
N GLY A 79 -6.26 0.89 15.57
CA GLY A 79 -6.89 -0.28 14.97
C GLY A 79 -5.95 -1.50 14.98
N PRO A 80 -6.36 -2.60 14.32
CA PRO A 80 -5.58 -3.85 14.27
C PRO A 80 -4.17 -3.69 13.71
N ASP A 81 -4.01 -2.77 12.74
CA ASP A 81 -2.75 -2.53 12.02
C ASP A 81 -2.02 -1.27 12.51
N GLY A 82 -2.40 -0.74 13.68
CA GLY A 82 -1.78 0.45 14.29
C GLY A 82 -2.66 1.69 14.29
N PRO A 83 -2.07 2.89 14.46
CA PRO A 83 -2.82 4.13 14.65
C PRO A 83 -3.71 4.51 13.45
N ILE A 84 -4.84 5.15 13.74
CA ILE A 84 -5.80 5.67 12.76
C ILE A 84 -5.75 7.19 12.81
N ILE A 85 -5.36 7.84 11.71
CA ILE A 85 -5.33 9.30 11.60
C ILE A 85 -6.69 9.85 11.19
N THR A 86 -6.97 11.10 11.53
CA THR A 86 -8.17 11.80 11.05
C THR A 86 -7.97 12.36 9.65
N GLU A 87 -9.08 12.75 9.02
CA GLU A 87 -9.08 13.42 7.72
C GLU A 87 -8.25 14.72 7.78
N GLU A 88 -8.45 15.51 8.83
CA GLU A 88 -7.75 16.79 9.03
C GLU A 88 -6.24 16.59 9.19
N GLN A 89 -5.82 15.54 9.90
CA GLN A 89 -4.40 15.18 10.02
C GLN A 89 -3.79 14.84 8.66
N LEU A 90 -4.53 14.13 7.79
CA LEU A 90 -4.06 13.80 6.45
C LEU A 90 -3.98 15.05 5.55
N ILE A 91 -5.01 15.90 5.56
CA ILE A 91 -5.01 17.17 4.80
C ILE A 91 -3.85 18.07 5.26
N ALA A 92 -3.65 18.20 6.58
CA ALA A 92 -2.54 18.97 7.14
C ALA A 92 -1.17 18.40 6.74
N ALA A 93 -1.03 17.07 6.67
CA ALA A 93 0.17 16.43 6.17
C ALA A 93 0.44 16.80 4.71
N PHE A 94 -0.57 16.75 3.83
CA PHE A 94 -0.39 17.12 2.42
C PHE A 94 -0.05 18.60 2.22
N LYS A 95 -0.59 19.51 3.03
CA LYS A 95 -0.20 20.94 3.04
C LYS A 95 1.28 21.15 3.29
N LYS A 96 1.89 20.34 4.16
CA LYS A 96 3.34 20.37 4.45
C LYS A 96 4.19 19.75 3.34
N LEU A 97 3.58 19.02 2.40
CA LEU A 97 4.29 18.38 1.30
C LEU A 97 4.36 19.25 0.04
N VAL A 98 3.62 20.37 -0.03
CA VAL A 98 3.64 21.31 -1.16
C VAL A 98 4.90 22.18 -1.09
N PRO A 99 5.87 22.02 -2.01
CA PRO A 99 7.01 22.92 -2.10
C PRO A 99 6.59 24.34 -2.49
N ALA A 100 7.32 25.36 -2.04
CA ALA A 100 7.02 26.77 -2.31
C ALA A 100 7.00 27.20 -3.80
N LYS A 101 7.44 26.32 -4.71
CA LYS A 101 7.47 26.59 -6.15
C LYS A 101 6.47 25.77 -6.95
N ASP A 102 5.75 24.86 -6.28
CA ASP A 102 4.79 23.99 -6.96
C ASP A 102 3.45 24.72 -7.01
N ASP A 103 2.84 24.74 -8.19
CA ASP A 103 1.48 25.24 -8.40
C ASP A 103 0.46 24.10 -8.31
N LYS A 104 -0.81 24.42 -8.59
CA LYS A 104 -1.90 23.44 -8.58
C LYS A 104 -1.65 22.27 -9.53
N GLN A 105 -1.18 22.52 -10.75
CA GLN A 105 -0.97 21.48 -11.76
C GLN A 105 0.18 20.56 -11.33
N VAL A 106 1.28 21.14 -10.84
CA VAL A 106 2.43 20.38 -10.37
C VAL A 106 2.06 19.50 -9.18
N PHE A 107 1.23 20.00 -8.26
CA PHE A 107 0.71 19.19 -7.15
C PHE A 107 -0.22 18.06 -7.65
N GLU A 108 -1.08 18.34 -8.64
CA GLU A 108 -1.95 17.33 -9.24
C GLU A 108 -1.14 16.18 -9.87
N ASP A 109 -0.17 16.53 -10.70
CA ASP A 109 0.67 15.57 -11.43
C ASP A 109 1.53 14.74 -10.47
N LYS A 110 2.14 15.38 -9.48
CA LYS A 110 3.10 14.71 -8.58
C LYS A 110 2.45 13.98 -7.41
N VAL A 111 1.26 14.38 -6.98
CA VAL A 111 0.65 13.91 -5.74
C VAL A 111 -0.74 13.36 -5.99
N VAL A 112 -1.67 14.18 -6.49
CA VAL A 112 -3.09 13.81 -6.58
C VAL A 112 -3.32 12.63 -7.53
N THR A 113 -2.56 12.54 -8.62
CA THR A 113 -2.61 11.40 -9.54
C THR A 113 -2.39 10.08 -8.80
N HIS A 114 -1.39 10.00 -7.93
CA HIS A 114 -1.14 8.79 -7.13
C HIS A 114 -2.19 8.55 -6.04
N ILE A 115 -2.83 9.60 -5.52
CA ILE A 115 -3.97 9.46 -4.60
C ILE A 115 -5.15 8.81 -5.34
N ARG A 116 -5.47 9.28 -6.56
CA ARG A 116 -6.55 8.74 -7.39
C ARG A 116 -6.27 7.28 -7.75
N GLU A 117 -5.08 6.98 -8.28
CA GLU A 117 -4.65 5.61 -8.60
C GLU A 117 -4.75 4.67 -7.39
N ALA A 118 -4.25 5.09 -6.23
CA ALA A 118 -4.33 4.28 -5.01
C ALA A 118 -5.77 4.05 -4.56
N THR A 119 -6.61 5.08 -4.65
CA THR A 119 -8.02 5.03 -4.27
C THR A 119 -8.81 4.11 -5.18
N ASP A 120 -8.60 4.21 -6.50
CA ASP A 120 -9.31 3.41 -7.48
C ASP A 120 -8.90 1.93 -7.41
N ARG A 121 -7.60 1.66 -7.17
CA ARG A 121 -7.13 0.30 -6.83
C ARG A 121 -7.84 -0.24 -5.59
N LEU A 122 -7.96 0.54 -4.52
CA LEU A 122 -8.63 0.09 -3.29
C LEU A 122 -10.12 -0.19 -3.51
N LYS A 123 -10.82 0.65 -4.29
CA LYS A 123 -12.23 0.41 -4.67
C LYS A 123 -12.36 -0.87 -5.49
N TYR A 124 -11.46 -1.09 -6.45
CA TYR A 124 -11.42 -2.30 -7.27
C TYR A 124 -11.23 -3.55 -6.39
N VAL A 125 -10.23 -3.54 -5.52
CA VAL A 125 -9.95 -4.65 -4.60
C VAL A 125 -11.13 -4.92 -3.68
N ALA A 126 -11.78 -3.88 -3.13
CA ALA A 126 -12.96 -4.03 -2.28
C ALA A 126 -14.14 -4.71 -3.02
N LYS A 127 -14.23 -4.54 -4.33
CA LYS A 127 -15.24 -5.19 -5.18
C LYS A 127 -14.86 -6.64 -5.49
N VAL A 128 -13.64 -6.88 -6.00
CA VAL A 128 -13.25 -8.17 -6.58
C VAL A 128 -12.78 -9.17 -5.52
N TYR A 129 -12.05 -8.71 -4.51
CA TYR A 129 -11.44 -9.60 -3.52
C TYR A 129 -12.45 -10.51 -2.78
N PRO A 130 -13.65 -10.03 -2.37
CA PRO A 130 -14.67 -10.89 -1.78
C PRO A 130 -15.09 -12.07 -2.65
N GLU A 131 -15.09 -11.91 -3.97
CA GLU A 131 -15.50 -12.94 -4.94
C GLU A 131 -14.46 -14.08 -5.02
N ILE A 132 -13.17 -13.73 -4.93
CA ILE A 132 -12.07 -14.70 -5.07
C ILE A 132 -11.56 -15.27 -3.74
N LYS A 133 -11.88 -14.64 -2.61
CA LYS A 133 -11.31 -14.98 -1.29
C LYS A 133 -11.50 -16.46 -0.93
N GLN A 134 -12.66 -17.03 -1.24
CA GLN A 134 -12.96 -18.43 -0.93
C GLN A 134 -12.12 -19.38 -1.81
N ALA A 135 -12.05 -19.13 -3.12
CA ALA A 135 -11.21 -19.91 -4.02
C ALA A 135 -9.72 -19.89 -3.63
N LEU A 136 -9.19 -18.71 -3.27
CA LEU A 136 -7.83 -18.56 -2.75
C LEU A 136 -7.62 -19.36 -1.46
N THR A 137 -8.61 -19.36 -0.56
CA THR A 137 -8.55 -20.10 0.71
C THR A 137 -8.51 -21.61 0.47
N ASP A 138 -9.35 -22.10 -0.43
CA ASP A 138 -9.43 -23.53 -0.72
C ASP A 138 -8.20 -24.01 -1.49
N PHE A 139 -7.71 -23.22 -2.45
CA PHE A 139 -6.44 -23.45 -3.12
C PHE A 139 -5.29 -23.57 -2.11
N HIS A 140 -5.11 -22.57 -1.25
CA HIS A 140 -4.05 -22.55 -0.23
C HIS A 140 -4.09 -23.78 0.68
N ARG A 141 -5.29 -24.15 1.17
CA ARG A 141 -5.50 -25.34 2.00
C ARG A 141 -5.11 -26.62 1.26
N LYS A 142 -5.49 -26.75 -0.01
CA LYS A 142 -5.21 -27.95 -0.81
C LYS A 142 -3.71 -28.16 -1.04
N ILE A 143 -2.97 -27.08 -1.24
CA ILE A 143 -1.51 -27.15 -1.43
C ILE A 143 -0.71 -27.04 -0.11
N GLY A 144 -1.41 -26.92 1.03
CA GLY A 144 -0.79 -26.81 2.35
C GLY A 144 0.06 -25.55 2.55
N GLY A 145 -0.20 -24.48 1.78
CA GLY A 145 0.61 -23.26 1.78
C GLY A 145 2.03 -23.42 1.23
N ASN A 146 2.32 -24.48 0.48
CA ASN A 146 3.64 -24.73 -0.09
C ASN A 146 4.11 -23.56 -0.99
N SER A 147 5.26 -22.99 -0.66
CA SER A 147 5.81 -21.79 -1.31
C SER A 147 6.18 -21.99 -2.78
N ASP A 148 6.59 -23.19 -3.21
CA ASP A 148 6.88 -23.47 -4.62
C ASP A 148 5.59 -23.48 -5.44
N LYS A 149 4.56 -24.18 -4.97
CA LYS A 149 3.24 -24.23 -5.64
C LYS A 149 2.56 -22.86 -5.67
N LEU A 150 2.68 -22.07 -4.59
CA LEU A 150 2.19 -20.69 -4.57
C LEU A 150 2.93 -19.81 -5.58
N TYR A 151 4.23 -20.04 -5.76
CA TYR A 151 5.04 -19.28 -6.71
C TYR A 151 4.72 -19.68 -8.17
N GLU A 152 4.51 -20.96 -8.45
CA GLU A 152 4.04 -21.45 -9.76
C GLU A 152 2.68 -20.86 -10.13
N TRP A 153 1.73 -20.87 -9.18
CA TRP A 153 0.44 -20.19 -9.33
C TRP A 153 0.59 -18.70 -9.64
N PHE A 154 1.50 -18.02 -8.94
CA PHE A 154 1.76 -16.61 -9.15
C PHE A 154 2.37 -16.34 -10.54
N CYS A 155 3.27 -17.19 -11.03
CA CYS A 155 3.87 -17.04 -12.35
C CYS A 155 2.81 -17.06 -13.48
N ASP A 156 1.74 -17.84 -13.33
CA ASP A 156 0.64 -17.88 -14.31
C ASP A 156 -0.23 -16.61 -14.30
N LEU A 157 -0.13 -15.79 -13.25
CA LEU A 157 -0.82 -14.51 -13.14
C LEU A 157 0.00 -13.34 -13.72
N LEU A 158 1.30 -13.55 -13.94
CA LEU A 158 2.14 -12.52 -14.53
C LEU A 158 1.77 -12.26 -16.00
N PRO A 159 1.95 -11.01 -16.48
CA PRO A 159 1.91 -10.73 -17.90
C PRO A 159 2.96 -11.54 -18.68
N GLU A 160 2.71 -11.82 -19.95
CA GLU A 160 3.68 -12.50 -20.80
C GLU A 160 5.04 -11.78 -20.79
N GLY A 161 6.12 -12.55 -20.59
CA GLY A 161 7.49 -12.03 -20.54
C GLY A 161 7.91 -11.40 -19.21
N ALA A 162 7.00 -11.23 -18.25
CA ALA A 162 7.36 -10.81 -16.89
C ALA A 162 7.92 -12.00 -16.09
N SER A 163 8.95 -11.73 -15.29
CA SER A 163 9.54 -12.72 -14.40
C SER A 163 9.90 -12.05 -13.08
N VAL A 164 9.46 -12.64 -11.98
CA VAL A 164 9.76 -12.19 -10.63
C VAL A 164 10.41 -13.36 -9.89
N PRO A 165 11.61 -13.25 -9.33
CA PRO A 165 12.21 -14.34 -8.57
C PRO A 165 11.37 -14.77 -7.36
N LYS A 166 11.36 -16.06 -7.02
CA LYS A 166 10.62 -16.60 -5.86
C LYS A 166 10.92 -15.84 -4.56
N GLN A 167 12.18 -15.46 -4.35
CA GLN A 167 12.60 -14.70 -3.18
C GLN A 167 11.93 -13.32 -3.12
N ALA A 168 11.74 -12.67 -4.27
CA ALA A 168 11.04 -11.40 -4.36
C ALA A 168 9.52 -11.58 -4.16
N PHE A 169 8.93 -12.63 -4.72
CA PHE A 169 7.53 -13.00 -4.46
C PHE A 169 7.28 -13.18 -2.94
N LEU A 170 8.11 -13.97 -2.25
CA LEU A 170 7.99 -14.20 -0.82
C LEU A 170 8.24 -12.94 0.00
N GLY A 171 9.33 -12.21 -0.28
CA GLY A 171 9.74 -11.06 0.52
C GLY A 171 8.90 -9.80 0.29
N MET A 172 8.50 -9.53 -0.95
CA MET A 172 7.82 -8.29 -1.32
C MET A 172 6.31 -8.44 -1.36
N MET A 173 5.79 -9.52 -1.96
CA MET A 173 4.35 -9.69 -2.13
C MET A 173 3.72 -10.37 -0.92
N MET A 174 4.28 -11.50 -0.49
CA MET A 174 3.75 -12.25 0.67
C MET A 174 4.21 -11.66 2.01
N ARG A 175 5.27 -10.83 2.02
CA ARG A 175 5.89 -10.23 3.20
C ARG A 175 6.32 -11.26 4.25
N VAL A 176 6.86 -12.38 3.80
CA VAL A 176 7.41 -13.46 4.63
C VAL A 176 8.91 -13.65 4.37
N PRO A 177 9.66 -14.36 5.23
CA PRO A 177 11.06 -14.67 4.97
C PRO A 177 11.27 -15.29 3.56
N PRO A 178 12.28 -14.84 2.79
CA PRO A 178 12.51 -15.33 1.42
C PRO A 178 12.83 -16.83 1.30
N THR A 179 13.12 -17.48 2.42
CA THR A 179 13.43 -18.91 2.52
C THR A 179 12.27 -19.71 3.13
N MET A 180 11.10 -19.10 3.33
CA MET A 180 9.96 -19.76 3.95
C MET A 180 9.38 -20.82 3.00
N GLU A 181 9.33 -22.06 3.48
CA GLU A 181 8.80 -23.20 2.70
C GLU A 181 7.28 -23.23 2.68
N THR A 182 6.64 -22.79 3.78
CA THR A 182 5.19 -22.79 3.95
C THR A 182 4.68 -21.41 4.34
N VAL A 183 3.89 -20.80 3.47
CA VAL A 183 3.31 -19.47 3.68
C VAL A 183 2.00 -19.60 4.48
N PRO A 184 1.81 -18.88 5.59
CA PRO A 184 0.54 -18.88 6.33
C PRO A 184 -0.61 -18.33 5.48
N LEU A 185 -1.82 -18.88 5.64
CA LEU A 185 -3.01 -18.46 4.88
C LEU A 185 -3.25 -16.95 4.96
N GLN A 186 -3.12 -16.36 6.15
CA GLN A 186 -3.35 -14.91 6.32
C GLN A 186 -2.32 -14.07 5.56
N ALA A 187 -1.06 -14.49 5.51
CA ALA A 187 -0.02 -13.81 4.73
C ALA A 187 -0.29 -13.92 3.23
N PHE A 188 -0.72 -15.11 2.76
CA PHE A 188 -1.11 -15.30 1.37
C PHE A 188 -2.30 -14.40 0.98
N LEU A 189 -3.39 -14.46 1.75
CA LEU A 189 -4.59 -13.67 1.51
C LEU A 189 -4.30 -12.16 1.53
N ALA A 190 -3.55 -11.68 2.52
CA ALA A 190 -3.13 -10.27 2.59
C ALA A 190 -2.22 -9.90 1.41
N GLY A 191 -1.27 -10.76 1.06
CA GLY A 191 -0.34 -10.54 -0.04
C GLY A 191 -1.05 -10.41 -1.38
N VAL A 192 -2.02 -11.29 -1.69
CA VAL A 192 -2.83 -11.18 -2.90
C VAL A 192 -3.63 -9.87 -2.88
N ARG A 193 -4.41 -9.63 -1.82
CA ARG A 193 -5.24 -8.41 -1.69
C ARG A 193 -4.44 -7.12 -1.88
N ASP A 194 -3.26 -7.04 -1.27
CA ASP A 194 -2.44 -5.82 -1.25
C ASP A 194 -1.75 -5.55 -2.60
N ASN A 195 -1.62 -6.56 -3.47
CA ASN A 195 -0.95 -6.46 -4.79
C ASN A 195 -1.92 -6.50 -5.98
N MET A 196 -3.22 -6.71 -5.76
CA MET A 196 -4.22 -6.70 -6.82
C MET A 196 -4.35 -5.33 -7.51
N ASP A 197 -4.47 -5.35 -8.83
CA ASP A 197 -4.78 -4.18 -9.66
C ASP A 197 -5.97 -4.43 -10.59
N GLU A 198 -6.32 -3.42 -11.40
CA GLU A 198 -7.51 -3.41 -12.26
C GLU A 198 -7.55 -4.53 -13.31
N LYS A 199 -6.39 -5.12 -13.64
CA LYS A 199 -6.24 -6.21 -14.60
C LYS A 199 -6.53 -7.57 -13.97
N ASP A 200 -6.63 -7.64 -12.64
CA ASP A 200 -6.80 -8.88 -11.91
C ASP A 200 -8.27 -9.25 -11.71
N THR A 201 -8.86 -9.87 -12.73
CA THR A 201 -10.27 -10.28 -12.71
C THR A 201 -10.53 -11.50 -11.82
N ALA A 202 -11.75 -11.60 -11.29
CA ALA A 202 -12.19 -12.76 -10.50
C ALA A 202 -12.06 -14.09 -11.27
N ASP A 203 -12.54 -14.12 -12.52
CA ASP A 203 -12.51 -15.32 -13.37
C ASP A 203 -11.09 -15.86 -13.55
N ARG A 204 -10.13 -14.97 -13.88
CA ARG A 204 -8.72 -15.34 -14.04
C ARG A 204 -8.14 -15.95 -12.77
N PHE A 205 -8.40 -15.35 -11.61
CA PHE A 205 -7.91 -15.88 -10.34
C PHE A 205 -8.48 -17.27 -10.04
N ILE A 206 -9.79 -17.45 -10.23
CA ILE A 206 -10.49 -18.71 -9.97
C ILE A 206 -9.95 -19.80 -10.90
N GLU A 207 -9.85 -19.52 -12.21
CA GLU A 207 -9.32 -20.45 -13.20
C GLU A 207 -7.90 -20.93 -12.84
N VAL A 208 -7.00 -20.00 -12.50
CA VAL A 208 -5.61 -20.35 -12.15
C VAL A 208 -5.56 -21.10 -10.82
N CYS A 209 -6.40 -20.75 -9.83
CA CYS A 209 -6.54 -21.52 -8.60
C CYS A 209 -6.96 -22.96 -8.87
N GLU A 210 -7.97 -23.19 -9.71
CA GLU A 210 -8.46 -24.52 -10.07
C GLU A 210 -7.42 -25.36 -10.81
N LYS A 211 -6.70 -24.76 -11.78
CA LYS A 211 -5.59 -25.39 -12.51
C LYS A 211 -4.54 -25.95 -11.55
N HIS A 212 -4.05 -25.12 -10.63
CA HIS A 212 -2.97 -25.50 -9.70
C HIS A 212 -3.46 -26.38 -8.54
N ALA A 213 -4.72 -26.22 -8.14
CA ALA A 213 -5.34 -27.11 -7.16
C ALA A 213 -5.43 -28.55 -7.70
N CYS A 214 -5.76 -28.75 -8.97
CA CYS A 214 -5.90 -30.09 -9.57
C CYS A 214 -4.57 -30.83 -9.77
N GLN A 215 -3.47 -30.11 -9.96
CA GLN A 215 -2.12 -30.68 -10.12
C GLN A 215 -1.49 -31.13 -8.79
N ALA A 216 -2.10 -30.78 -7.66
CA ALA A 216 -1.60 -31.16 -6.34
C ALA A 216 -2.08 -32.54 -5.85
N CYS A 217 -2.85 -33.27 -6.67
CA CYS A 217 -3.36 -34.62 -6.40
C CYS A 217 -2.41 -35.72 -6.89
#